data_AF-A0A1I6QRC5-F1
#
_entry.id   AF-A0A1I6QRC5-F1
#
_cell.length_a   1.000
_cell.length_b   1.000
_cell.length_c   1.000
_cell.angle_alpha   90.00
_cell.angle_beta   90.00
_cell.angle_gamma   90.00
#
_symmetry.space_group_name_H-M   'P 1'
#
loop_
_entity.id
_entity.type
_entity.pdbx_description
1 polymer ?
#
loop_
_entity_poly.entity_id
_entity_poly.type
_entity_poly.pdbx_seq_one_letter_code
_entity_poly.pdbx_strand_id
1 'polypeptide(L)' 'MSKLLSYRRKHQDIKIQLLRLSKKIDESEDLEDIIFYQELCERYAIFLKSIEKKCNNELGITICTNCLK' A
#
# COMPACT_ATOMS: atom_id res chain seq x y z
N MET A 1 -13.08 1.94 19.17
CA MET A 1 -11.91 1.26 18.55
C MET A 1 -10.74 2.24 18.50
N SER A 2 -9.54 1.86 18.92
CA SER A 2 -8.37 2.76 18.89
C SER A 2 -7.99 3.12 17.44
N LYS A 3 -7.54 4.36 17.19
CA LYS A 3 -7.12 4.81 15.85
C LYS A 3 -6.05 3.90 15.22
N LEU A 4 -5.14 3.37 16.04
CA LEU A 4 -4.11 2.41 15.61
C LEU A 4 -4.70 1.12 15.05
N LEU A 5 -5.77 0.59 15.65
CA LEU A 5 -6.47 -0.58 15.12
C LEU A 5 -7.10 -0.28 13.75
N SER A 6 -7.62 0.93 13.56
CA SER A 6 -8.14 1.38 12.26
C SER A 6 -7.04 1.44 11.20
N TYR A 7 -5.87 2.00 11.52
CA TYR A 7 -4.73 2.02 10.59
C TYR A 7 -4.24 0.61 10.24
N ARG A 8 -4.12 -0.28 11.24
CA ARG A 8 -3.72 -1.68 11.02
C ARG A 8 -4.66 -2.40 10.06
N ARG A 9 -5.98 -2.26 10.25
CA ARG A 9 -6.97 -2.87 9.35
C ARG A 9 -6.85 -2.33 7.92
N LYS A 10 -6.81 -1.00 7.75
CA LYS A 10 -6.66 -0.38 6.43
C LYS A 10 -5.37 -0.83 5.73
N HIS A 11 -4.26 -0.91 6.47
CA HIS A 11 -2.98 -1.40 5.95
C HIS A 11 -3.07 -2.85 5.46
N GLN A 12 -3.69 -3.73 6.26
CA GLN A 12 -3.93 -5.11 5.90
C GLN A 12 -4.81 -5.23 4.65
N ASP A 13 -5.91 -4.49 4.59
CA ASP A 13 -6.85 -4.53 3.46
C ASP A 13 -6.15 -4.13 2.15
N ILE A 14 -5.36 -3.05 2.18
CA ILE A 14 -4.60 -2.59 1.01
C ILE A 14 -3.56 -3.63 0.59
N LYS A 15 -2.82 -4.22 1.54
CA LYS A 15 -1.86 -5.28 1.21
C LYS A 15 -2.52 -6.47 0.52
N ILE A 16 -3.72 -6.87 0.97
CA ILE A 16 -4.48 -7.93 0.31
C ILE A 16 -4.86 -7.53 -1.11
N GLN A 17 -5.30 -6.29 -1.34
CA GLN A 17 -5.61 -5.81 -2.70
C GLN A 17 -4.38 -5.77 -3.60
N LEU A 18 -3.23 -5.32 -3.09
CA LEU A 18 -1.96 -5.33 -3.82
C LEU A 18 -1.56 -6.75 -4.24
N LEU A 19 -1.68 -7.73 -3.34
CA LEU A 19 -1.38 -9.13 -3.68
C LEU A 19 -2.32 -9.68 -4.76
N ARG A 20 -3.62 -9.32 -4.69
CA ARG A 20 -4.60 -9.71 -5.72
C ARG A 20 -4.29 -9.09 -7.07
N LEU A 21 -3.94 -7.80 -7.10
CA LEU A 21 -3.56 -7.12 -8.35
C LEU A 21 -2.27 -7.66 -8.94
N SER A 22 -1.25 -7.92 -8.11
CA SER A 22 -0.01 -8.58 -8.54
C SER A 22 -0.30 -9.92 -9.19
N LYS A 23 -1.16 -10.73 -8.59
CA LYS A 23 -1.55 -12.01 -9.15
C LYS A 23 -2.28 -11.87 -10.50
N LYS A 24 -3.13 -10.85 -10.65
CA LYS A 24 -3.80 -10.56 -11.94
C LYS A 24 -2.82 -10.14 -13.03
N ILE A 25 -1.76 -9.41 -12.68
CA ILE A 25 -0.68 -9.06 -13.62
C ILE A 25 -0.02 -10.34 -14.13
N ASP A 26 0.29 -11.29 -13.23
CA ASP A 26 0.95 -12.54 -13.59
C ASP A 26 0.04 -13.50 -14.39
N GLU A 27 -1.27 -13.45 -14.18
CA GLU A 27 -2.27 -14.31 -14.85
C GLU A 27 -2.82 -13.73 -16.17
N SER A 28 -2.60 -12.44 -16.44
CA SER A 28 -3.11 -11.78 -17.64
C SER A 28 -2.19 -12.03 -18.84
N GLU A 29 -2.78 -12.38 -19.98
CA GLU A 29 -2.07 -12.45 -21.27
C GLU A 29 -2.25 -11.17 -22.09
N ASP A 30 -3.25 -10.35 -21.77
CA ASP A 30 -3.50 -9.06 -22.41
C ASP A 30 -2.63 -7.96 -21.78
N LEU A 31 -1.92 -7.22 -22.65
CA LEU A 31 -1.00 -6.15 -22.27
C LEU A 31 -1.73 -4.93 -21.73
N GLU A 32 -2.93 -4.62 -22.24
CA GLU A 32 -3.71 -3.49 -21.75
C GLU A 32 -4.14 -3.73 -20.30
N ASP A 33 -4.63 -4.94 -20.00
CA ASP A 33 -4.97 -5.38 -18.66
C ASP A 33 -3.75 -5.38 -17.72
N ILE A 34 -2.59 -5.85 -18.17
CA ILE A 34 -1.35 -5.83 -17.38
C ILE A 34 -1.00 -4.40 -16.97
N ILE A 35 -0.97 -3.46 -17.93
CA ILE A 35 -0.66 -2.05 -17.66
C ILE A 35 -1.69 -1.46 -16.71
N PHE A 36 -2.97 -1.74 -16.93
CA PHE A 36 -4.04 -1.27 -16.06
C PHE A 36 -3.88 -1.77 -14.61
N TYR A 37 -3.59 -3.06 -14.40
CA TYR A 37 -3.36 -3.60 -13.05
C TYR A 37 -2.08 -3.05 -12.41
N GLN A 38 -1.03 -2.78 -13.19
CA GLN A 38 0.18 -2.12 -12.70
C GLN A 38 -0.12 -0.70 -12.20
N GLU A 39 -0.86 0.10 -12.95
CA GLU A 39 -1.27 1.45 -12.53
C GLU A 39 -2.11 1.42 -11.24
N LEU A 40 -2.98 0.41 -11.09
CA LEU A 40 -3.72 0.21 -9.85
C LEU A 40 -2.78 -0.11 -8.69
N CYS A 41 -1.81 -1.02 -8.87
CA CYS A 41 -0.80 -1.33 -7.87
C CYS A 41 -0.07 -0.07 -7.38
N GLU A 42 0.34 0.82 -8.28
CA GLU A 42 1.00 2.09 -7.93
C GLU A 42 0.11 2.97 -7.05
N ARG A 43 -1.17 3.12 -7.41
CA ARG A 43 -2.13 3.92 -6.62
C ARG A 43 -2.33 3.34 -5.22
N TYR A 44 -2.47 2.02 -5.10
CA TYR A 44 -2.59 1.36 -3.79
C TYR A 44 -1.30 1.49 -2.97
N ALA A 45 -0.13 1.42 -3.58
CA ALA A 45 1.16 1.61 -2.90
C ALA A 45 1.31 3.04 -2.34
N ILE A 46 0.89 4.06 -3.09
CA ILE A 46 0.85 5.45 -2.61
C ILE A 46 -0.08 5.58 -1.39
N PHE A 47 -1.25 4.96 -1.46
CA PHE A 47 -2.20 5.00 -0.35
C PHE A 47 -1.68 4.28 0.91
N LEU A 48 -0.97 3.15 0.73
CA LEU A 48 -0.32 2.41 1.81
C LEU A 48 0.71 3.29 2.53
N LYS A 49 1.61 3.95 1.79
CA LYS A 49 2.61 4.88 2.34
C LYS A 49 1.95 6.03 3.12
N SER A 50 0.81 6.53 2.64
CA SER A 50 0.04 7.57 3.34
C SER A 50 -0.50 7.10 4.69
N ILE A 51 -1.01 5.88 4.76
CA ILE A 51 -1.49 5.27 6.01
C ILE A 51 -0.34 5.02 6.98
N GLU A 52 0.79 4.50 6.50
CA GLU A 52 1.99 4.30 7.32
C GLU A 52 2.47 5.62 7.92
N LYS A 53 2.55 6.68 7.12
CA LYS A 53 2.91 8.03 7.60
C LYS A 53 1.95 8.53 8.69
N LYS A 54 0.63 8.38 8.49
CA LYS A 54 -0.38 8.76 9.49
C LYS A 54 -0.26 7.95 10.78
N CYS A 55 -0.01 6.65 10.65
CA CYS A 55 0.21 5.76 11.79
C CYS A 55 1.45 6.17 12.59
N ASN A 56 2.58 6.43 11.91
CA ASN A 56 3.82 6.87 12.53
C ASN A 56 3.65 8.19 13.28
N ASN A 57 2.96 9.16 12.68
CA ASN A 57 2.67 10.44 13.33
C ASN A 57 1.84 10.25 14.62
N GLU A 58 0.84 9.36 14.61
CA GLU A 58 0.02 9.08 15.80
C GLU A 58 0.78 8.30 16.88
N LEU A 59 1.84 7.58 16.51
CA LEU A 59 2.77 6.93 17.44
C LEU A 59 3.91 7.85 17.89
N GLY A 60 4.02 9.07 17.36
CA GLY A 60 5.15 9.97 17.62
C GLY A 60 6.48 9.50 17.01
N ILE A 61 6.43 8.62 16.01
CA ILE A 61 7.62 8.07 15.34
C ILE A 61 8.02 9.01 14.19
N THR A 62 9.21 9.59 14.28
CA THR A 62 9.87 10.29 13.17
C THR A 62 10.85 9.35 12.48
N ILE A 63 10.55 8.99 11.23
CA ILE A 63 11.48 8.20 10.41
C ILE A 63 12.55 9.15 9.85
N CYS A 64 13.81 8.92 10.21
CA CYS A 64 14.97 9.58 9.62
C CYS A 64 15.08 9.21 8.13
N THR A 65 14.71 10.12 7.23
CA THR A 65 14.82 9.90 5.78
C THR A 65 16.27 9.90 5.27
N ASN A 66 17.21 10.47 6.03
CA ASN A 66 18.64 10.49 5.69
C ASN A 66 19.37 9.19 6.04
N CYS A 67 18.78 8.34 6.86
CA CYS A 67 19.37 7.08 7.32
C CYS A 67 19.02 5.88 6.41
N LEU A 68 18.24 6.13 5.36
CA LEU A 68 17.72 5.14 4.40
C LEU A 68 18.35 5.27 2.99
N LYS A 69 19.39 6.10 2.85
CA LYS A 69 20.17 6.27 1.62
C LYS A 69 21.52 5.59 1.73
#